data_AF-A0A6L4Y7L3-F1
#
_entry.id   AF-A0A6L4Y7L3-F1
#
_cell.length_a   1.000
_cell.length_b   1.000
_cell.length_c   1.000
_cell.angle_alpha   90.00
_cell.angle_beta   90.00
_cell.angle_gamma   90.00
#
_symmetry.space_group_name_H-M   'P 1'
#
loop_
_entity.id
_entity.type
_entity.pdbx_description
1 polymer ?
#
loop_
_entity_poly.entity_id
_entity_poly.type
_entity_poly.pdbx_seq_one_letter_code
_entity_poly.pdbx_strand_id
1 'polypeptide(L)' 'MEEFQRIKRLPPYVFKIVDELKLEARRRGEDIIDLGMGNPDLATP' A
#
# COMPACT_ATOMS: atom_id res chain seq x y z
N MET A 1 12.62 19.14 -17.44
CA MET A 1 11.37 18.81 -16.71
C MET A 1 11.53 19.43 -15.35
N GLU A 2 10.75 20.46 -15.00
CA GLU A 2 10.83 21.07 -13.67
C GLU A 2 10.31 20.07 -12.64
N GLU A 3 11.10 19.83 -11.59
CA GLU A 3 10.77 18.85 -10.56
C GLU A 3 9.99 19.53 -9.42
N PHE A 4 8.82 19.00 -9.07
CA PHE A 4 7.95 19.62 -8.06
C PHE A 4 8.57 19.56 -6.67
N GLN A 5 8.86 20.73 -6.09
CA GLN A 5 9.47 20.87 -4.74
C GLN A 5 8.66 20.17 -3.63
N ARG A 6 7.34 20.00 -3.80
CA ARG A 6 6.47 19.31 -2.82
C ARG A 6 6.76 17.81 -2.72
N ILE A 7 7.17 17.15 -3.82
CA ILE A 7 7.44 15.70 -3.83
C ILE A 7 8.62 15.37 -2.91
N LYS A 8 9.64 16.23 -2.87
CA LYS A 8 10.84 16.07 -2.03
C LYS A 8 10.55 16.11 -0.52
N ARG A 9 9.35 16.53 -0.11
CA ARG A 9 8.94 16.65 1.30
C ARG A 9 8.02 15.53 1.76
N LEU A 10 7.63 14.63 0.86
CA LEU A 10 6.76 13.52 1.23
C LEU A 10 7.54 12.54 2.10
N PRO A 11 7.02 12.17 3.29
CA PRO A 11 7.65 11.15 4.10
C PRO A 11 7.59 9.79 3.38
N PRO A 12 8.49 8.86 3.72
CA PRO A 12 8.39 7.48 3.26
C PRO A 12 7.03 6.88 3.61
N TYR A 13 6.45 6.11 2.69
CA TYR A 13 5.20 5.39 2.93
C TYR A 13 5.45 4.23 3.89
N VAL A 14 4.94 4.35 5.11
CA VAL A 14 5.24 3.46 6.23
C VAL A 14 4.81 2.01 5.96
N PHE A 15 3.73 1.80 5.21
CA PHE A 15 3.20 0.46 4.94
C PHE A 15 3.89 -0.27 3.79
N LYS A 16 4.86 0.37 3.09
CA LYS A 16 5.51 -0.20 1.91
C LYS A 16 6.08 -1.61 2.17
N ILE A 17 6.78 -1.78 3.29
CA ILE A 17 7.40 -3.07 3.63
C ILE A 17 6.34 -4.16 3.84
N VAL A 18 5.25 -3.83 4.52
CA VAL A 18 4.15 -4.77 4.77
C VAL A 18 3.45 -5.14 3.47
N ASP A 19 3.25 -4.18 2.56
CA ASP A 19 2.66 -4.43 1.25
C ASP A 19 3.52 -5.35 0.37
N GLU A 20 4.84 -5.16 0.39
CA GLU A 20 5.79 -6.05 -0.31
C GLU A 20 5.71 -7.48 0.24
N LEU A 21 5.73 -7.64 1.56
CA LEU A 21 5.62 -8.95 2.21
C LEU A 21 4.27 -9.65 1.91
N LYS A 22 3.15 -8.90 1.98
CA LYS A 22 1.82 -9.41 1.61
C LYS A 22 1.78 -9.87 0.15
N LEU A 23 2.39 -9.11 -0.75
CA LEU A 23 2.44 -9.44 -2.17
C LEU A 23 3.26 -10.71 -2.42
N GLU A 24 4.40 -10.86 -1.77
CA GLU A 24 5.22 -12.09 -1.86
C GLU A 24 4.47 -13.30 -1.31
N ALA A 25 3.80 -13.17 -0.17
CA ALA A 25 3.00 -14.25 0.43
C ALA A 25 1.85 -14.68 -0.50
N ARG A 26 1.11 -13.72 -1.08
CA ARG A 26 0.08 -14.01 -2.09
C ARG A 26 0.64 -14.74 -3.30
N ARG A 27 1.85 -14.39 -3.77
CA ARG A 27 2.52 -15.08 -4.90
C ARG A 27 2.91 -16.52 -4.56
N ARG A 28 3.16 -16.83 -3.29
CA ARG A 28 3.38 -18.21 -2.81
C ARG A 28 2.09 -19.02 -2.68
N GLY A 29 0.92 -18.41 -2.93
CA GLY A 29 -0.39 -19.05 -2.80
C GLY A 29 -0.93 -19.07 -1.37
N GLU A 30 -0.38 -18.26 -0.47
CA GLU A 30 -0.90 -18.12 0.89
C GLU A 30 -2.23 -17.34 0.87
N ASP A 31 -3.17 -17.76 1.72
CA ASP A 31 -4.43 -17.05 1.94
C ASP A 31 -4.20 -15.89 2.93
N ILE A 32 -4.25 -14.66 2.42
CA ILE A 32 -3.87 -13.45 3.15
C ILE A 32 -5.09 -12.57 3.40
N ILE A 33 -5.50 -12.46 4.67
CA ILE A 33 -6.52 -11.53 5.13
C ILE A 33 -5.84 -10.23 5.57
N ASP A 34 -6.14 -9.13 4.89
CA ASP A 34 -5.55 -7.81 5.14
C ASP A 34 -6.55 -6.90 5.88
N LEU A 35 -6.37 -6.77 7.19
CA LEU A 35 -7.14 -5.87 8.06
C LEU A 35 -6.36 -4.58 8.38
N GLY A 36 -5.22 -4.35 7.72
CA GLY A 36 -4.34 -3.22 8.01
C GLY A 36 -4.78 -1.90 7.36
N MET A 37 -5.63 -1.98 6.34
CA MET A 37 -6.11 -0.84 5.58
C MET A 37 -7.61 -0.65 5.79
N GLY A 38 -8.04 0.54 6.21
CA GLY A 38 -9.45 0.91 6.36
C GLY A 38 -10.15 1.24 5.04
N ASN A 39 -9.80 0.53 3.96
CA ASN A 39 -10.37 0.76 2.65
C ASN A 39 -11.78 0.15 2.59
N PRO A 40 -12.82 0.91 2.20
CA PRO A 40 -14.13 0.34 1.93
C PRO A 40 -14.04 -0.69 0.79
N ASP A 41 -14.70 -1.83 0.99
CA ASP A 41 -14.89 -2.87 -0.01
C ASP A 41 -16.11 -2.62 -0.90
N LEU A 42 -17.07 -1.85 -0.40
CA LEU A 42 -18.30 -1.49 -1.10
C LEU A 42 -18.21 -0.13 -1.80
N ALA A 43 -18.95 0.01 -2.90
CA ALA A 43 -19.10 1.30 -3.58
C ALA A 43 -19.82 2.32 -2.69
N THR A 44 -19.58 3.61 -2.96
CA THR A 44 -20.38 4.68 -2.35
C THR A 44 -21.85 4.54 -2.78
N PRO A 45 -22.82 4.78 -1.89
CA PRO A 45 -24.23 4.86 -2.25
C PRO A 45 -24.53 5.88 -3.35
#